data_AF-A0A3C0AY30-F1
#
_entry.id   AF-A0A3C0AY30-F1
#
_cell.length_a   1.000
_cell.length_b   1.000
_cell.length_c   1.000
_cell.angle_alpha   90.00
_cell.angle_beta   90.00
_cell.angle_gamma   90.00
#
_symmetry.space_group_name_H-M   'P 1'
#
loop_
_entity.id
_entity.type
_entity.pdbx_description
1 polymer ?
#
loop_
_entity_poly.entity_id
_entity_poly.type
_entity_poly.pdbx_seq_one_letter_code
_entity_poly.pdbx_strand_id
1 'polypeptide(L)'
;MNSVLFVNIFRFILLLAVQIIVFNNMNFFGFVSPYPYILFILLFPVNGNKSGLLLASFFLGLCMDLFSNSAGFHTAACVILAYYRPYLFKFAFGLSYEYQTIKLNDVLTPERFTFILLSVLIHHLILFTLEAFKLTLIIDILFRTLLSTIFTIIICIIIIYLAKPNRR
;
A
#
# COMPACT_ATOMS: atom_id res chain seq x y z
N MET A 1 -0.73 22.49 10.87
CA MET A 1 0.28 21.40 10.85
C MET A 1 -0.10 20.24 11.77
N ASN A 2 -0.51 20.48 13.02
CA ASN A 2 -0.85 19.38 13.94
C ASN A 2 -2.02 18.49 13.47
N SER A 3 -3.08 19.06 12.90
CA SER A 3 -4.23 18.28 12.42
C SER A 3 -3.86 17.24 11.35
N VAL A 4 -2.94 17.55 10.44
CA VAL A 4 -2.50 16.63 9.38
C VAL A 4 -1.69 15.47 9.96
N LEU A 5 -0.81 15.75 10.93
CA LEU A 5 -0.05 14.72 11.63
C LEU A 5 -0.97 13.79 12.42
N PHE A 6 -1.93 14.34 13.17
CA PHE A 6 -2.93 13.54 13.90
C PHE A 6 -3.73 12.63 12.95
N VAL A 7 -4.18 13.14 11.81
CA VAL A 7 -4.89 12.34 10.81
C VAL A 7 -4.02 11.22 10.25
N ASN A 8 -2.73 11.48 9.98
CA ASN A 8 -1.82 10.45 9.49
C ASN A 8 -1.52 9.38 10.54
N ILE A 9 -1.34 9.76 11.80
CA ILE A 9 -1.15 8.81 12.91
C ILE A 9 -2.40 7.95 13.08
N PHE A 10 -3.59 8.56 13.06
CA PHE A 10 -4.85 7.83 13.14
C PHE A 10 -5.00 6.85 11.96
N ARG A 11 -4.72 7.28 10.72
CA ARG A 11 -4.75 6.41 9.54
C ARG A 11 -3.75 5.26 9.63
N PHE A 12 -2.54 5.53 10.13
CA PHE A 12 -1.51 4.51 10.34
C PHE A 12 -2.04 3.41 11.26
N ILE A 13 -2.52 3.78 12.46
CA ILE A 13 -3.00 2.83 13.47
C ILE A 13 -4.23 2.09 12.96
N LEU A 14 -5.19 2.79 12.35
CA LEU A 14 -6.44 2.19 11.87
C LEU A 14 -6.18 1.17 10.76
N LEU A 15 -5.38 1.52 9.75
CA LEU A 15 -5.08 0.61 8.64
C LEU A 15 -4.28 -0.61 9.11
N LEU A 16 -3.32 -0.41 10.02
CA LEU A 16 -2.54 -1.49 10.60
C LEU A 16 -3.42 -2.43 11.45
N ALA A 17 -4.29 -1.88 12.30
CA ALA A 17 -5.20 -2.68 13.11
C ALA A 17 -6.18 -3.50 12.27
N VAL A 18 -6.78 -2.86 11.25
CA VAL A 18 -7.68 -3.55 10.31
C VAL A 18 -6.93 -4.66 9.56
N GLN A 19 -5.68 -4.42 9.15
CA GLN A 19 -4.86 -5.43 8.51
C GLN A 19 -4.62 -6.63 9.42
N ILE A 20 -4.13 -6.41 10.64
CA ILE A 20 -3.74 -7.50 11.55
C ILE A 20 -4.98 -8.29 12.01
N ILE A 21 -6.08 -7.62 12.33
CA ILE A 21 -7.26 -8.28 12.92
C ILE A 21 -8.10 -8.97 11.85
N VAL A 22 -8.30 -8.32 10.69
CA VAL A 22 -9.23 -8.81 9.67
C VAL A 22 -8.47 -9.54 8.56
N PHE A 23 -7.55 -8.84 7.90
CA PHE A 23 -6.97 -9.30 6.65
C PHE A 23 -5.90 -10.38 6.82
N ASN A 24 -5.15 -10.39 7.92
CA ASN A 24 -4.20 -11.48 8.20
C ASN A 24 -4.92 -12.83 8.44
N ASN A 25 -6.19 -12.81 8.83
CA ASN A 25 -7.01 -14.02 8.96
C ASN A 25 -7.71 -14.41 7.66
N MET A 26 -7.65 -13.57 6.62
CA MET A 26 -8.24 -13.83 5.31
C MET A 26 -7.24 -14.52 4.38
N ASN A 27 -7.17 -15.85 4.46
CA ASN A 27 -6.45 -16.66 3.48
C ASN A 27 -7.44 -17.33 2.53
N PHE A 28 -7.66 -16.71 1.38
CA PHE A 28 -8.51 -17.29 0.34
C PHE A 28 -7.72 -18.36 -0.42
N PHE A 29 -8.17 -19.61 -0.29
CA PHE A 29 -7.62 -20.79 -0.96
C PHE A 29 -6.12 -21.04 -0.73
N GLY A 30 -5.50 -20.37 0.26
CA GLY A 30 -4.06 -20.44 0.52
C GLY A 30 -3.17 -19.66 -0.47
N PHE A 31 -3.73 -19.04 -1.51
CA PHE A 31 -2.98 -18.33 -2.55
C PHE A 31 -3.26 -16.84 -2.61
N VAL A 32 -4.34 -16.36 -1.99
CA VAL A 32 -4.77 -14.97 -2.06
C VAL A 32 -4.78 -14.35 -0.67
N SER A 33 -3.89 -13.38 -0.47
CA SER A 33 -3.75 -12.65 0.79
C SER A 33 -3.85 -11.14 0.51
N PRO A 34 -4.89 -10.45 1.00
CA PRO A 34 -5.02 -9.00 0.84
C PRO A 34 -4.10 -8.20 1.76
N TYR A 35 -3.52 -7.13 1.22
CA TYR A 35 -2.64 -6.23 1.97
C TYR A 35 -3.03 -4.75 1.88
N PRO A 36 -4.26 -4.34 2.28
CA PRO A 36 -4.69 -2.95 2.23
C PRO A 36 -3.90 -1.99 3.14
N TYR A 37 -3.11 -2.47 4.09
CA TYR A 37 -2.28 -1.59 4.95
C TYR A 37 -1.33 -0.68 4.14
N ILE A 38 -0.93 -1.11 2.93
CA ILE A 38 -0.11 -0.31 2.00
C ILE A 38 -0.77 1.03 1.66
N LEU A 39 -2.10 1.13 1.80
CA LEU A 39 -2.86 2.34 1.52
C LEU A 39 -2.37 3.54 2.36
N PHE A 40 -1.77 3.29 3.53
CA PHE A 40 -1.11 4.34 4.30
C PHE A 40 0.00 5.04 3.50
N ILE A 41 0.85 4.26 2.82
CA ILE A 41 1.95 4.76 1.99
C ILE A 41 1.40 5.51 0.78
N LEU A 42 0.34 4.97 0.16
CA LEU A 42 -0.29 5.60 -1.00
C LEU A 42 -0.94 6.94 -0.64
N LEU A 43 -1.72 6.99 0.45
CA LEU A 43 -2.48 8.17 0.90
C LEU A 43 -1.66 9.20 1.67
N PHE A 44 -0.38 8.94 1.95
CA PHE A 44 0.51 9.90 2.60
C PHE A 44 0.53 11.23 1.80
N PRO A 45 0.62 12.42 2.44
CA PRO A 45 0.64 13.67 1.70
C PRO A 45 1.76 13.71 0.65
N VAL A 46 1.44 14.16 -0.57
CA VAL A 46 2.41 14.29 -1.68
C VAL A 46 3.52 15.28 -1.31
N ASN A 47 3.17 16.36 -0.62
CA ASN A 47 4.10 17.40 -0.16
C ASN A 47 4.70 17.09 1.23
N GLY A 48 4.56 15.86 1.71
CA GLY A 48 5.09 15.43 3.00
C GLY A 48 6.61 15.26 2.99
N ASN A 49 7.21 15.22 4.18
CA ASN A 49 8.64 14.94 4.32
C ASN A 49 8.95 13.51 3.83
N LYS A 50 9.82 13.39 2.83
CA LYS A 50 10.26 12.10 2.23
C LYS A 50 10.89 11.18 3.28
N SER A 51 11.77 11.72 4.13
CA SER A 51 12.41 10.94 5.18
C SER A 51 11.38 10.46 6.22
N GLY A 52 10.37 11.30 6.51
CA GLY A 52 9.25 10.93 7.38
C GLY A 52 8.41 9.79 6.80
N LEU A 53 8.16 9.79 5.49
CA LEU A 53 7.46 8.69 4.82
C LEU A 53 8.27 7.39 4.85
N LEU A 54 9.58 7.44 4.59
CA LEU A 54 10.44 6.25 4.64
C LEU A 54 10.46 5.63 6.04
N LEU A 55 10.64 6.47 7.07
CA LEU A 55 10.64 6.03 8.46
C LEU A 55 9.29 5.48 8.90
N ALA A 56 8.18 6.13 8.51
CA ALA A 56 6.84 5.61 8.79
C ALA A 56 6.57 4.29 8.07
N SER A 57 7.01 4.15 6.81
CA SER A 57 6.86 2.91 6.04
C SER A 57 7.71 1.77 6.61
N PHE A 58 8.90 2.08 7.14
CA PHE A 58 9.73 1.12 7.86
C PHE A 58 8.99 0.58 9.09
N PHE A 59 8.45 1.46 9.94
CA PHE A 59 7.69 1.02 11.12
C PHE A 59 6.40 0.28 10.76
N LEU A 60 5.71 0.70 9.69
CA LEU A 60 4.53 0.00 9.19
C LEU A 60 4.85 -1.46 8.84
N GLY A 61 5.91 -1.66 8.04
CA GLY A 61 6.35 -2.99 7.65
C GLY A 61 6.91 -3.79 8.81
N LEU A 62 7.64 -3.16 9.74
CA LEU A 62 8.19 -3.82 10.93
C LEU A 62 7.08 -4.34 11.83
N CYS A 63 6.02 -3.55 12.07
CA CYS A 63 4.86 -4.03 12.80
C CYS A 63 4.21 -5.22 12.09
N MET A 64 4.00 -5.12 10.77
CA MET A 64 3.47 -6.24 9.99
C MET A 64 4.33 -7.50 10.11
N ASP A 65 5.65 -7.36 10.03
CA ASP A 65 6.57 -8.48 10.16
C ASP A 65 6.49 -9.15 11.54
N LEU A 66 6.35 -8.35 12.61
CA LEU A 66 6.17 -8.87 13.97
C LEU A 66 4.85 -9.64 14.14
N PHE A 67 3.75 -9.12 13.60
CA PHE A 67 2.42 -9.75 13.75
C PHE A 67 2.20 -10.93 12.79
N SER A 68 2.84 -10.92 11.62
CA SER A 68 2.79 -12.00 10.64
C SER A 68 3.91 -13.04 10.82
N ASN A 69 4.80 -12.84 11.80
CA ASN A 69 5.98 -13.69 12.05
C ASN A 69 6.87 -13.86 10.80
N SER A 70 7.08 -12.79 10.05
CA SER A 70 7.94 -12.76 8.86
C SER A 70 9.28 -12.08 9.16
N ALA A 71 10.32 -12.47 8.42
CA ALA A 71 11.71 -12.07 8.69
C ALA A 71 12.10 -10.71 8.10
N GLY A 72 11.18 -9.75 7.99
CA GLY A 72 11.46 -8.42 7.41
C GLY A 72 10.96 -8.22 5.98
N PHE A 73 10.17 -9.14 5.43
CA PHE A 73 9.70 -9.08 4.04
C PHE A 73 8.75 -7.90 3.82
N HIS A 74 7.84 -7.63 4.77
CA HIS A 74 6.93 -6.49 4.69
C HIS A 74 7.69 -5.16 4.82
N THR A 75 8.68 -5.11 5.71
CA THR A 75 9.56 -3.95 5.91
C THR A 75 10.27 -3.58 4.60
N ALA A 76 10.91 -4.56 3.95
CA ALA A 76 11.59 -4.33 2.67
C ALA A 76 10.62 -3.85 1.59
N ALA A 77 9.49 -4.53 1.40
CA ALA A 77 8.49 -4.18 0.40
C ALA A 77 7.85 -2.79 0.63
N CYS A 78 7.63 -2.40 1.89
CA CYS A 78 7.10 -1.08 2.25
C CYS A 78 8.09 0.05 1.97
N VAL A 79 9.35 -0.12 2.39
CA VAL A 79 10.39 0.90 2.20
C VAL A 79 10.69 1.09 0.71
N ILE A 80 10.78 0.01 -0.06
CA ILE A 80 10.99 0.10 -1.51
C ILE A 80 9.81 0.81 -2.18
N LEU A 81 8.56 0.47 -1.82
CA LEU A 81 7.39 1.17 -2.35
C LEU A 81 7.43 2.67 -2.03
N ALA A 82 7.72 3.03 -0.78
CA ALA A 82 7.82 4.42 -0.34
C ALA A 82 8.91 5.20 -1.10
N TYR A 83 10.04 4.55 -1.38
CA TYR A 83 11.12 5.12 -2.18
C TYR A 83 10.73 5.31 -3.65
N TYR A 84 10.06 4.32 -4.26
CA TYR A 84 9.63 4.38 -5.66
C TYR A 84 8.40 5.25 -5.91
N ARG A 85 7.64 5.57 -4.87
CA ARG A 85 6.39 6.34 -4.91
C ARG A 85 6.45 7.61 -5.79
N PRO A 86 7.48 8.48 -5.74
CA PRO A 86 7.53 9.67 -6.59
C PRO A 86 7.57 9.34 -8.09
N TYR A 87 8.24 8.25 -8.48
CA TYR A 87 8.29 7.79 -9.87
C TYR A 87 6.94 7.27 -10.33
N LEU A 88 6.22 6.56 -9.44
CA LEU A 88 4.86 6.08 -9.71
C LEU A 88 3.87 7.24 -9.89
N PHE A 89 4.00 8.29 -9.08
CA PHE A 89 3.21 9.50 -9.28
C PHE A 89 3.50 10.18 -10.62
N LYS A 90 4.78 10.35 -10.97
CA LYS A 90 5.17 10.95 -12.24
C LYS A 90 4.65 10.15 -13.44
N PHE A 91 4.68 8.82 -13.35
CA PHE A 91 4.15 7.94 -14.39
C PHE A 91 2.62 8.04 -14.51
N ALA A 92 1.90 8.01 -13.39
CA ALA A 92 0.44 7.94 -13.39
C ALA A 92 -0.25 9.28 -13.61
N PHE A 93 0.31 10.39 -13.11
CA PHE A 93 -0.32 11.72 -13.13
C PHE A 93 0.39 12.74 -14.01
N GLY A 94 1.58 12.43 -14.54
CA GLY A 94 2.33 13.30 -15.43
C GLY A 94 2.48 14.73 -14.89
N LEU A 95 1.99 15.71 -15.65
CA LEU A 95 2.04 17.14 -15.33
C LEU A 95 1.24 17.50 -14.06
N SER A 96 0.17 16.76 -13.73
CA SER A 96 -0.64 17.02 -12.52
C SER A 96 0.14 16.78 -11.21
N TYR A 97 1.20 15.96 -11.26
CA TYR A 97 2.11 15.79 -10.13
C TYR A 97 3.03 16.99 -9.95
N GLU A 98 3.45 17.63 -11.04
CA GLU A 98 4.35 18.79 -11.05
C GLU A 98 3.69 20.01 -10.41
N TYR A 99 2.37 20.16 -10.56
CA TYR A 99 1.57 21.18 -9.89
C TYR A 99 1.08 20.80 -8.49
N GLN A 100 1.40 19.60 -7.97
CA GLN A 100 1.04 19.12 -6.62
C GLN A 100 -0.46 19.18 -6.27
N THR A 101 -1.36 19.18 -7.26
CA THR A 101 -2.81 19.33 -7.04
C THR A 101 -3.53 18.02 -6.72
N ILE A 102 -2.80 16.91 -6.60
CA ILE A 102 -3.37 15.57 -6.51
C ILE A 102 -3.97 15.32 -5.12
N LYS A 103 -5.30 15.18 -5.07
CA LYS A 103 -6.03 14.66 -3.91
C LYS A 103 -6.51 13.23 -4.18
N LEU A 104 -5.77 12.23 -3.72
CA LEU A 104 -6.12 10.81 -3.92
C LEU A 104 -7.45 10.38 -3.29
N ASN A 105 -8.01 11.18 -2.37
CA ASN A 105 -9.26 10.91 -1.62
C ASN A 105 -10.56 11.33 -2.35
N ASP A 106 -10.53 11.44 -3.68
CA ASP A 106 -11.67 11.88 -4.50
C ASP A 106 -12.07 10.80 -5.52
N VAL A 107 -12.91 11.11 -6.51
CA VAL A 107 -13.39 10.19 -7.56
C VAL A 107 -12.25 9.36 -8.17
N LEU A 108 -12.50 8.06 -8.40
CA LEU A 108 -11.58 7.14 -9.06
C LEU A 108 -11.35 7.58 -10.52
N THR A 109 -10.23 8.25 -10.78
CA THR A 109 -9.77 8.58 -12.13
C THR A 109 -8.86 7.47 -12.67
N PRO A 110 -8.73 7.32 -14.01
CA PRO A 110 -7.82 6.33 -14.61
C PRO A 110 -6.37 6.47 -14.12
N GLU A 111 -5.91 7.69 -13.86
CA GLU A 111 -4.59 8.01 -13.31
C GLU A 111 -4.43 7.42 -11.90
N ARG A 112 -5.43 7.59 -11.02
CA ARG A 112 -5.42 7.03 -9.66
C ARG A 112 -5.45 5.52 -9.67
N PHE A 113 -6.27 4.94 -10.55
CA PHE A 113 -6.32 3.49 -10.70
C PHE A 113 -4.95 2.96 -11.14
N THR A 114 -4.32 3.59 -12.12
CA THR A 114 -2.96 3.24 -12.59
C THR A 114 -1.94 3.35 -11.45
N PHE A 115 -1.99 4.42 -10.66
CA PHE A 115 -1.11 4.60 -9.51
C PHE A 115 -1.29 3.50 -8.45
N ILE A 116 -2.53 3.19 -8.08
CA ILE A 116 -2.84 2.14 -7.11
C ILE A 116 -2.39 0.78 -7.65
N LEU A 117 -2.72 0.48 -8.91
CA LEU A 117 -2.37 -0.77 -9.57
C LEU A 117 -0.86 -1.01 -9.57
N LEU A 118 -0.07 -0.04 -10.03
CA LEU A 118 1.39 -0.17 -10.06
C LEU A 118 2.00 -0.26 -8.66
N SER A 119 1.46 0.52 -7.71
CA SER A 119 1.94 0.50 -6.32
C SER A 119 1.71 -0.86 -5.65
N VAL A 120 0.50 -1.42 -5.80
CA VAL A 120 0.13 -2.73 -5.25
C VAL A 120 0.98 -3.81 -5.91
N LEU A 121 1.10 -3.79 -7.24
CA LEU A 121 1.85 -4.78 -8.01
C LEU A 121 3.32 -4.83 -7.59
N ILE A 122 3.99 -3.66 -7.52
CA ILE A 122 5.39 -3.59 -7.09
C ILE A 122 5.56 -4.12 -5.67
N HIS A 123 4.68 -3.74 -4.75
CA HIS A 123 4.74 -4.21 -3.37
C HIS A 123 4.60 -5.73 -3.26
N HIS A 124 3.59 -6.32 -3.92
CA HIS A 124 3.33 -7.75 -3.84
C HIS A 124 4.41 -8.57 -4.54
N LEU A 125 4.92 -8.07 -5.67
CA LEU A 125 6.01 -8.73 -6.38
C LEU A 125 7.24 -8.84 -5.47
N ILE A 126 7.62 -7.74 -4.81
CA ILE A 126 8.76 -7.74 -3.88
C ILE A 126 8.47 -8.66 -2.68
N LEU A 127 7.29 -8.52 -2.06
CA LEU A 127 6.91 -9.28 -0.88
C LEU A 127 7.00 -10.79 -1.13
N PHE A 128 6.34 -11.28 -2.18
CA PHE A 128 6.28 -12.72 -2.46
C PHE A 128 7.58 -13.28 -3.04
N THR A 129 8.37 -12.45 -3.73
CA THR A 129 9.72 -12.85 -4.15
C THR A 129 10.61 -13.08 -2.94
N LEU A 130 10.55 -12.19 -1.93
CA LEU A 130 11.32 -12.34 -0.70
C LEU A 130 10.80 -13.48 0.18
N GLU A 131 9.49 -13.70 0.24
CA GLU A 131 8.89 -14.78 1.03
C GLU A 131 9.26 -16.17 0.49
N ALA A 132 9.18 -16.37 -0.83
CA ALA A 132 9.49 -17.66 -1.44
C ALA A 132 11.00 -17.93 -1.53
N PHE A 133 11.80 -16.88 -1.78
CA PHE A 133 13.28 -16.90 -1.94
C PHE A 133 13.82 -18.08 -2.77
N LYS A 134 13.02 -18.59 -3.71
CA LYS A 134 13.32 -19.75 -4.56
C LYS A 134 12.85 -19.50 -5.98
N LEU A 135 13.78 -19.48 -6.92
CA LEU A 135 13.49 -19.24 -8.34
C LEU A 135 12.68 -20.36 -8.99
N THR A 136 12.69 -21.56 -8.42
CA THR A 136 11.87 -22.69 -8.89
C THR A 136 10.37 -22.43 -8.74
N LEU A 137 9.97 -21.52 -7.85
CA LEU A 137 8.57 -21.17 -7.56
C LEU A 137 8.11 -19.90 -8.30
N ILE A 138 8.82 -19.46 -9.34
CA ILE A 138 8.54 -18.19 -10.01
C ILE A 138 7.10 -18.09 -10.55
N ILE A 139 6.57 -19.21 -11.07
CA ILE A 139 5.20 -19.27 -11.59
C ILE A 139 4.20 -19.09 -10.44
N ASP A 140 4.41 -19.77 -9.32
CA ASP A 140 3.55 -19.66 -8.13
C ASP A 140 3.59 -18.24 -7.54
N ILE A 141 4.78 -17.63 -7.49
CA ILE A 141 4.96 -16.24 -7.05
C ILE A 141 4.15 -15.30 -7.95
N LEU A 142 4.21 -15.48 -9.27
CA LEU A 142 3.50 -14.63 -10.22
C LEU A 142 1.98 -14.78 -10.09
N PHE A 143 1.48 -16.02 -10.00
CA PHE A 143 0.05 -16.28 -9.79
C PHE A 143 -0.45 -15.70 -8.46
N ARG A 144 0.27 -15.93 -7.37
CA ARG A 144 -0.04 -15.36 -6.05
C ARG A 144 0.00 -13.83 -6.06
N THR A 145 0.98 -13.25 -6.76
CA THR A 145 1.08 -11.80 -6.95
C THR A 145 -0.14 -11.25 -7.68
N LEU A 146 -0.52 -11.83 -8.82
CA LEU A 146 -1.63 -11.35 -9.64
C LEU A 146 -2.96 -11.43 -8.88
N LEU A 147 -3.28 -12.59 -8.29
CA LEU A 147 -4.53 -12.79 -7.58
C LEU A 147 -4.64 -11.89 -6.33
N SER A 148 -3.56 -11.80 -5.54
CA SER A 148 -3.52 -10.94 -4.35
C SER A 148 -3.55 -9.46 -4.71
N THR A 149 -2.96 -9.08 -5.85
CA THR A 149 -3.02 -7.69 -6.37
C THR A 149 -4.45 -7.31 -6.73
N ILE A 150 -5.17 -8.16 -7.47
CA ILE A 150 -6.58 -7.91 -7.83
C ILE A 150 -7.42 -7.71 -6.56
N PHE A 151 -7.28 -8.62 -5.59
CA PHE A 151 -8.07 -8.57 -4.37
C PHE A 151 -7.73 -7.34 -3.51
N THR A 152 -6.44 -7.02 -3.38
CA THR A 152 -5.98 -5.82 -2.64
C THR A 152 -6.46 -4.54 -3.31
N ILE A 153 -6.45 -4.44 -4.65
CA ILE A 153 -6.97 -3.26 -5.36
C ILE A 153 -8.45 -3.06 -5.05
N ILE A 154 -9.26 -4.11 -5.12
CA ILE A 154 -10.70 -4.05 -4.82
C ILE A 154 -10.91 -3.51 -3.39
N ILE A 155 -10.20 -4.06 -2.41
CA ILE A 155 -10.30 -3.62 -1.02
C ILE A 155 -9.82 -2.18 -0.84
N CYS A 156 -8.70 -1.79 -1.46
CA CYS A 156 -8.19 -0.43 -1.41
C CYS A 156 -9.22 0.57 -1.95
N ILE A 157 -9.87 0.25 -3.08
CA ILE A 157 -10.92 1.10 -3.65
C ILE A 157 -12.09 1.22 -2.67
N ILE A 158 -12.58 0.10 -2.10
CA ILE A 158 -13.66 0.10 -1.11
C ILE A 158 -13.30 1.00 0.09
N ILE A 159 -12.09 0.87 0.63
CA ILE A 159 -11.62 1.68 1.77
C ILE A 159 -11.56 3.16 1.39
N ILE A 160 -11.07 3.52 0.21
CA ILE A 160 -11.01 4.93 -0.25
C ILE A 160 -12.43 5.52 -0.34
N TYR A 161 -13.39 4.79 -0.89
CA TYR A 161 -14.78 5.26 -0.98
C TYR A 161 -15.46 5.35 0.39
N LEU A 162 -15.22 4.40 1.28
CA LEU A 162 -15.76 4.41 2.65
C LEU A 162 -15.16 5.55 3.48
N ALA A 163 -13.88 5.83 3.30
CA ALA A 163 -13.17 6.89 4.01
C ALA A 163 -13.49 8.31 3.46
N LYS A 164 -14.22 8.42 2.35
CA LYS A 164 -14.66 9.73 1.83
C LYS A 164 -15.72 10.29 2.77
N PRO A 165 -15.47 11.42 3.46
CA PRO A 165 -16.49 12.01 4.32
C PRO A 165 -17.70 12.38 3.48
N ASN A 166 -18.87 11.89 3.91
CA ASN A 166 -20.13 12.16 3.24
C ASN A 166 -20.36 13.67 3.27
N ARG A 167 -20.22 14.35 2.13
CA ARG A 167 -20.61 15.76 2.00
C ARG A 167 -22.13 15.79 2.00
N ARG A 168 -22.73 15.84 3.18
CA ARG A 168 -24.08 16.36 3.38
C ARG A 168 -23.99 17.86 3.60
#